data_AF-A0A5C7JW15-F1
#
_entry.id   AF-A0A5C7JW15-F1
#
_cell.length_a   1.000
_cell.length_b   1.000
_cell.length_c   1.000
_cell.angle_alpha   90.00
_cell.angle_beta   90.00
_cell.angle_gamma   90.00
#
_symmetry.space_group_name_H-M   'P 1'
#
loop_
_entity.id
_entity.type
_entity.pdbx_description
1 polymer ?
#
loop_
_entity_poly.entity_id
_entity_poly.type
_entity_poly.pdbx_seq_one_letter_code
_entity_poly.pdbx_strand_id
1 'polypeptide(L)'
;MTYRDIVSQVKAPFHQGVAPQSQRLSSRHIISIALRKRSKLLAQEREKKSLKDKFLLQSICIPLIEVAKHECSCVSINGCKVLRSKNKIPTPLKESEKQVVSIDGSISFSPTTFKDYKEFQRLKVNSPKFYIMNEYLYISGVEDLQWVKLIDVFEDPYAADNYTDCSEETSDSFCSSALETEFRILPKLEDAVILLIIEELYKSWQNGLQDIINNQTIDGTGK
;
A
#
# COMPACT_ATOMS: atom_id res chain seq x y z
N MET A 1 -8.19 -1.57 15.75
CA MET A 1 -8.10 -0.08 15.70
C MET A 1 -8.43 0.43 14.30
N THR A 2 -9.28 1.45 14.18
CA THR A 2 -9.66 2.10 12.90
C THR A 2 -8.82 3.34 12.61
N TYR A 3 -8.84 3.86 11.38
CA TYR A 3 -8.22 5.15 11.06
C TYR A 3 -8.83 6.31 11.88
N ARG A 4 -10.14 6.24 12.19
CA ARG A 4 -10.83 7.20 13.06
C ARG A 4 -10.21 7.25 14.44
N ASP A 5 -9.91 6.09 15.02
CA ASP A 5 -9.32 5.98 16.36
C ASP A 5 -7.94 6.64 16.38
N ILE A 6 -7.10 6.38 15.37
CA ILE A 6 -5.77 6.99 15.24
C ILE A 6 -5.89 8.51 15.16
N VAL A 7 -6.75 9.02 14.28
CA VAL A 7 -6.95 10.45 14.12
C VAL A 7 -7.40 11.09 15.43
N SER A 8 -8.34 10.46 16.14
CA SER A 8 -8.84 10.94 17.44
C SER A 8 -7.74 11.00 18.49
N GLN A 9 -7.00 9.90 18.67
CA GLN A 9 -5.93 9.79 19.68
C GLN A 9 -4.77 10.74 19.39
N VAL A 10 -4.36 10.88 18.13
CA VAL A 10 -3.31 11.82 17.73
C VAL A 10 -3.75 13.27 17.94
N LYS A 11 -5.02 13.60 17.70
CA LYS A 11 -5.53 14.97 17.85
C LYS A 11 -5.72 15.38 19.30
N ALA A 12 -6.09 14.46 20.19
CA ALA A 12 -6.37 14.74 21.60
C ALA A 12 -5.33 15.64 22.31
N PRO A 13 -4.01 15.37 22.24
CA PRO A 13 -3.00 16.20 22.90
C PRO A 13 -2.87 17.62 22.31
N PHE A 14 -3.21 17.83 21.03
CA PHE A 14 -3.12 19.14 20.37
C PHE A 14 -4.37 20.01 20.57
N HIS A 15 -5.47 19.45 21.10
CA HIS A 15 -6.71 20.16 21.38
C HIS A 15 -6.80 20.77 22.78
N GLN A 16 -5.75 20.66 23.59
CA GLN A 16 -5.64 21.35 24.88
C GLN A 16 -5.32 22.85 24.66
N GLY A 17 -6.30 23.60 24.14
CA GLY A 17 -6.19 25.04 23.89
C GLY A 17 -7.15 25.53 22.80
N VAL A 18 -7.47 26.83 22.80
CA VAL A 18 -8.31 27.47 21.79
C VAL A 18 -7.48 27.68 20.51
N ALA A 19 -7.15 26.60 19.81
CA ALA A 19 -6.43 26.70 18.55
C ALA A 19 -7.32 27.42 17.50
N PRO A 20 -6.80 28.42 16.76
CA PRO A 20 -7.49 29.03 15.63
C PRO A 20 -7.96 27.97 14.64
N GLN A 21 -9.12 28.16 14.02
CA GLN A 21 -9.71 27.17 13.10
C GLN A 21 -8.77 26.77 11.94
N SER A 22 -7.83 27.64 11.56
CA SER A 22 -6.82 27.43 10.52
C SER A 22 -5.59 26.62 10.93
N GLN A 23 -5.37 26.35 12.23
CA GLN A 23 -4.26 25.52 12.75
C GLN A 23 -4.68 24.07 13.08
N ARG A 24 -5.91 23.67 12.72
CA ARG A 24 -6.42 22.33 13.00
C ARG A 24 -5.71 21.30 12.12
N LEU A 25 -5.01 20.35 12.74
CA LEU A 25 -4.35 19.24 12.05
C LEU A 25 -5.33 18.50 11.13
N SER A 26 -4.99 18.42 9.85
CA SER A 26 -5.79 17.71 8.85
C SER A 26 -5.78 16.21 9.11
N SER A 27 -6.95 15.59 9.18
CA SER A 27 -7.07 14.13 9.34
C SER A 27 -6.37 13.37 8.20
N ARG A 28 -6.42 13.91 6.97
CA ARG A 28 -5.71 13.31 5.82
C ARG A 28 -4.19 13.30 6.02
N HIS A 29 -3.65 14.38 6.58
CA HIS A 29 -2.23 14.48 6.87
C HIS A 29 -1.81 13.48 7.96
N ILE A 30 -2.59 13.37 9.03
CA ILE A 30 -2.37 12.37 10.10
C ILE A 30 -2.36 10.96 9.51
N ILE A 31 -3.34 10.61 8.67
CA ILE A 31 -3.44 9.28 8.04
C ILE A 31 -2.22 9.01 7.15
N SER A 32 -1.79 9.99 6.34
CA SER A 32 -0.59 9.85 5.50
C SER A 32 0.68 9.55 6.33
N ILE A 33 0.87 10.25 7.46
CA ILE A 33 1.97 9.95 8.39
C ILE A 33 1.78 8.57 9.02
N ALA A 34 0.56 8.25 9.46
CA ALA A 34 0.25 6.98 10.09
C ALA A 34 0.60 5.79 9.18
N LEU A 35 0.18 5.83 7.92
CA LEU A 35 0.51 4.81 6.93
C LEU A 35 2.03 4.63 6.79
N ARG A 36 2.79 5.74 6.68
CA ARG A 36 4.27 5.67 6.61
C ARG A 36 4.89 5.07 7.88
N LYS A 37 4.42 5.45 9.07
CA LYS A 37 4.92 4.89 10.34
C LYS A 37 4.57 3.42 10.50
N ARG A 38 3.36 3.03 10.13
CA ARG A 38 2.90 1.65 10.10
C ARG A 38 3.80 0.81 9.19
N SER A 39 4.00 1.22 7.94
CA SER A 39 4.88 0.50 7.01
C SER A 39 6.29 0.33 7.59
N LYS A 40 6.85 1.38 8.22
CA LYS A 40 8.15 1.29 8.89
C LYS A 40 8.16 0.27 10.04
N LEU A 41 7.20 0.32 10.96
CA LEU A 41 7.16 -0.61 12.10
C LEU A 41 6.94 -2.06 11.67
N LEU A 42 6.05 -2.30 10.70
CA LEU A 42 5.80 -3.63 10.18
C LEU A 42 7.02 -4.20 9.44
N ALA A 43 7.76 -3.37 8.69
CA ALA A 43 9.01 -3.78 8.08
C ALA A 43 10.06 -4.18 9.15
N GLN A 44 10.20 -3.40 10.21
CA GLN A 44 11.12 -3.70 11.31
C GLN A 44 10.76 -4.99 12.06
N GLU A 45 9.47 -5.26 12.30
CA GLU A 45 9.05 -6.52 12.93
C GLU A 45 9.26 -7.74 12.02
N ARG A 46 9.13 -7.57 10.70
CA ARG A 46 9.48 -8.64 9.74
C ARG A 46 10.96 -8.95 9.73
N GLU A 47 11.84 -7.94 9.74
CA GLU A 47 13.30 -8.15 9.82
C GLU A 47 13.68 -8.97 11.06
N LYS A 48 12.98 -8.76 12.18
CA LYS A 48 13.14 -9.53 13.42
C LYS A 48 12.54 -10.94 13.36
N LYS A 49 11.94 -11.36 12.23
CA LYS A 49 11.20 -12.63 12.03
C LYS A 49 10.08 -12.87 13.05
N SER A 50 9.64 -11.84 13.75
CA SER A 50 8.56 -11.92 14.76
C SER A 50 7.18 -11.87 14.10
N LEU A 51 7.10 -11.42 12.85
CA LEU A 51 5.87 -11.20 12.13
C LEU A 51 5.44 -12.47 11.38
N LYS A 52 4.81 -13.40 12.12
CA LYS A 52 4.09 -14.57 11.57
C LYS A 52 2.58 -14.41 11.62
N ASP A 53 2.09 -13.24 12.03
CA ASP A 53 0.68 -13.00 12.24
C ASP A 53 -0.07 -12.93 10.91
N LYS A 54 -0.83 -13.99 10.65
CA LYS A 54 -1.75 -14.09 9.51
C LYS A 54 -2.83 -13.01 9.53
N PHE A 55 -3.07 -12.38 10.68
CA PHE A 55 -4.04 -11.29 10.86
C PHE A 55 -3.72 -10.03 10.05
N LEU A 56 -2.47 -9.84 9.62
CA LEU A 56 -2.10 -8.70 8.78
C LEU A 56 -2.29 -8.95 7.28
N LEU A 57 -2.49 -10.21 6.87
CA LEU A 57 -2.64 -10.58 5.47
C LEU A 57 -4.00 -10.12 4.95
N GLN A 58 -3.98 -9.51 3.77
CA GLN A 58 -5.17 -9.16 3.00
C GLN A 58 -5.15 -9.99 1.72
N SER A 59 -6.28 -10.59 1.38
CA SER A 59 -6.48 -11.24 0.09
C SER A 59 -7.24 -10.27 -0.80
N ILE A 60 -6.62 -9.87 -1.91
CA ILE A 60 -7.24 -9.00 -2.90
C ILE A 60 -7.45 -9.74 -4.21
N CYS A 61 -8.53 -9.42 -4.90
CA CYS A 61 -8.88 -9.95 -6.20
C CYS A 61 -8.39 -9.01 -7.31
N ILE A 62 -7.61 -9.55 -8.25
CA ILE A 62 -6.98 -8.76 -9.30
C ILE A 62 -7.51 -9.23 -10.66
N PRO A 63 -8.22 -8.35 -11.41
CA PRO A 63 -8.60 -8.65 -12.78
C PRO A 63 -7.37 -8.59 -13.69
N LEU A 64 -7.28 -9.54 -14.60
CA LEU A 64 -6.21 -9.70 -15.58
C LEU A 64 -6.72 -9.39 -16.98
N ILE A 65 -5.81 -8.89 -17.80
CA ILE A 65 -6.00 -8.65 -19.23
C ILE A 65 -4.81 -9.23 -19.98
N GLU A 66 -5.08 -9.75 -21.17
CA GLU A 66 -4.02 -10.13 -22.08
C GLU A 66 -3.33 -8.87 -22.62
N VAL A 67 -2.01 -8.83 -22.49
CA VAL A 67 -1.18 -7.79 -23.08
C VAL A 67 -0.10 -8.41 -23.94
N ALA A 68 0.32 -7.66 -24.95
CA ALA A 68 1.54 -8.01 -25.66
C ALA A 68 2.74 -7.89 -24.71
N LYS A 69 3.74 -8.76 -24.88
CA LYS A 69 4.93 -8.81 -24.01
C LYS A 69 5.78 -7.52 -24.01
N HIS A 70 5.55 -6.61 -24.96
CA HIS A 70 6.25 -5.35 -25.06
C HIS A 70 5.42 -4.21 -24.43
N GLU A 71 6.06 -3.36 -23.63
CA GLU A 71 5.43 -2.13 -23.11
C GLU A 71 5.50 -0.95 -24.11
N CYS A 72 6.12 -1.15 -25.28
CA CYS A 72 6.33 -0.11 -26.27
C CYS A 72 5.25 -0.19 -27.36
N SER A 73 4.35 0.80 -27.42
CA SER A 73 3.25 0.85 -28.40
C SER A 73 3.69 0.84 -29.88
N CYS A 74 4.98 1.03 -30.16
CA CYS A 74 5.54 1.10 -31.50
C CYS A 74 6.08 -0.22 -32.08
N VAL A 75 6.07 -1.35 -31.33
CA VAL A 75 6.68 -2.61 -31.80
C VAL A 75 5.71 -3.79 -31.73
N SER A 76 5.05 -4.12 -32.83
CA SER A 76 4.22 -5.34 -32.89
C SER A 76 5.08 -6.60 -33.03
N ILE A 77 5.32 -7.31 -31.92
CA ILE A 77 5.94 -8.64 -31.92
C ILE A 77 4.84 -9.69 -31.80
N ASN A 78 4.59 -10.44 -32.87
CA ASN A 78 3.58 -11.50 -32.90
C ASN A 78 3.97 -12.68 -31.99
N GLY A 79 3.00 -13.23 -31.27
CA GLY A 79 3.08 -14.60 -30.72
C GLY A 79 3.47 -14.77 -29.25
N CYS A 80 3.58 -13.72 -28.44
CA CYS A 80 3.82 -13.86 -26.99
C CYS A 80 2.84 -12.98 -26.21
N LYS A 81 1.73 -13.58 -25.77
CA LYS A 81 0.76 -12.96 -24.85
C LYS A 81 1.18 -13.22 -23.40
N VAL A 82 1.00 -12.22 -22.56
CA VAL A 82 1.24 -12.31 -21.11
C VAL A 82 0.01 -11.74 -20.42
N LEU A 83 -0.38 -12.31 -19.28
CA LEU A 83 -1.46 -11.75 -18.49
C LEU A 83 -0.89 -10.67 -17.58
N ARG A 84 -1.53 -9.49 -17.59
CA ARG A 84 -1.20 -8.37 -16.70
C ARG A 84 -2.44 -7.93 -15.96
N SER A 85 -2.31 -7.43 -14.73
CA SER A 85 -3.41 -6.75 -14.06
C SER A 85 -3.98 -5.61 -14.91
N LYS A 86 -5.30 -5.45 -14.87
CA LYS A 86 -6.03 -4.37 -15.54
C LYS A 86 -5.67 -3.02 -14.92
N ASN A 87 -5.66 -2.97 -13.60
CA ASN A 87 -5.35 -1.79 -12.80
C ASN A 87 -4.02 -1.95 -12.07
N LYS A 88 -3.47 -0.83 -11.60
CA LYS A 88 -2.32 -0.83 -10.70
C LYS A 88 -2.70 -1.46 -9.36
N ILE A 89 -1.90 -2.38 -8.86
CA ILE A 89 -2.15 -3.01 -7.56
C ILE A 89 -1.70 -2.08 -6.42
N PRO A 90 -2.32 -2.19 -5.23
CA PRO A 90 -1.84 -1.49 -4.04
C PRO A 90 -0.39 -1.88 -3.73
N THR A 91 0.40 -0.93 -3.25
CA THR A 91 1.81 -1.15 -2.92
C THR A 91 1.93 -2.18 -1.80
N PRO A 92 2.55 -3.34 -2.07
CA PRO A 92 2.81 -4.31 -1.01
C PRO A 92 3.94 -3.82 -0.11
N LEU A 93 3.88 -4.18 1.17
CA LEU A 93 4.93 -3.83 2.11
C LEU A 93 6.26 -4.48 1.67
N LYS A 94 7.36 -3.72 1.71
CA LYS A 94 8.69 -4.20 1.33
C LYS A 94 9.03 -5.54 2.00
N GLU A 95 9.67 -6.43 1.25
CA GLU A 95 10.11 -7.76 1.72
C GLU A 95 8.97 -8.65 2.26
N SER A 96 7.73 -8.42 1.81
CA SER A 96 6.64 -9.34 2.06
C SER A 96 6.76 -10.66 1.28
N GLU A 97 6.31 -11.74 1.92
CA GLU A 97 6.01 -13.01 1.27
C GLU A 97 4.68 -12.91 0.52
N LYS A 98 4.75 -12.44 -0.73
CA LYS A 98 3.60 -12.33 -1.61
C LYS A 98 3.19 -13.72 -2.09
N GLN A 99 1.91 -14.03 -1.99
CA GLN A 99 1.36 -15.25 -2.56
C GLN A 99 0.35 -14.88 -3.63
N VAL A 100 0.51 -15.46 -4.82
CA VAL A 100 -0.45 -15.31 -5.91
C VAL A 100 -1.00 -16.69 -6.21
N VAL A 101 -2.32 -16.80 -6.18
CA VAL A 101 -3.05 -18.05 -6.44
C VAL A 101 -4.24 -17.78 -7.36
N SER A 102 -4.71 -18.80 -8.07
CA SER A 102 -5.99 -18.73 -8.79
C SER A 102 -7.16 -18.55 -7.81
N ILE A 103 -8.31 -18.08 -8.31
CA ILE A 103 -9.48 -17.81 -7.45
C ILE A 103 -9.95 -19.05 -6.69
N ASP A 104 -9.91 -20.21 -7.35
CA ASP A 104 -10.21 -21.52 -6.80
C ASP A 104 -9.05 -22.13 -5.98
N GLY A 105 -7.87 -21.50 -5.98
CA GLY A 105 -6.68 -21.94 -5.26
C GLY A 105 -5.98 -23.17 -5.86
N SER A 106 -6.40 -23.65 -7.04
CA SER A 106 -5.81 -24.81 -7.70
C SER A 106 -4.41 -24.56 -8.25
N ILE A 107 -4.10 -23.32 -8.64
CA ILE A 107 -2.82 -22.91 -9.20
C ILE A 107 -2.15 -21.95 -8.22
N SER A 108 -0.92 -22.28 -7.81
CA SER A 108 -0.03 -21.38 -7.08
C SER A 108 1.07 -20.88 -8.01
N PHE A 109 1.28 -19.57 -8.03
CA PHE A 109 2.26 -18.93 -8.89
C PHE A 109 3.53 -18.66 -8.10
N SER A 110 4.68 -19.06 -8.65
CA SER A 110 5.97 -18.82 -8.01
C SER A 110 6.49 -17.41 -8.34
N PRO A 111 7.07 -16.69 -7.37
CA PRO A 111 7.65 -15.38 -7.62
C PRO A 111 8.84 -15.50 -8.57
N THR A 112 8.96 -14.55 -9.50
CA THR A 112 10.09 -14.43 -10.42
C THR A 112 10.47 -12.97 -10.64
N THR A 113 11.62 -12.71 -11.26
CA THR A 113 12.00 -11.36 -11.70
C THR A 113 11.71 -11.20 -13.19
N PHE A 114 11.58 -9.95 -13.67
CA PHE A 114 11.44 -9.70 -15.10
C PHE A 114 12.64 -10.23 -15.91
N LYS A 115 13.84 -10.19 -15.32
CA LYS A 115 15.06 -10.75 -15.94
C LYS A 115 14.93 -12.27 -16.08
N ASP A 116 14.64 -12.96 -14.99
CA ASP A 116 14.55 -14.42 -15.00
C ASP A 116 13.37 -14.89 -15.86
N TYR A 117 12.26 -14.14 -15.86
CA TYR A 117 11.13 -14.37 -16.76
C TYR A 117 11.56 -14.41 -18.23
N LYS A 118 12.41 -13.47 -18.68
CA LYS A 118 12.96 -13.49 -20.05
C LYS A 118 13.78 -14.74 -20.31
N GLU A 119 14.56 -15.19 -19.35
CA GLU A 119 15.40 -16.40 -19.46
C GLU A 119 14.55 -17.67 -19.46
N PHE A 120 13.53 -17.78 -18.61
CA PHE A 120 12.63 -18.94 -18.54
C PHE A 120 11.79 -19.12 -19.80
N GLN A 121 11.33 -18.02 -20.39
CA GLN A 121 10.64 -18.04 -21.68
C GLN A 121 11.53 -18.64 -22.78
N ARG A 122 12.84 -18.34 -22.77
CA ARG A 122 13.79 -18.95 -23.72
C ARG A 122 13.90 -20.46 -23.52
N LEU A 123 13.78 -20.93 -22.29
CA LEU A 123 13.91 -22.34 -21.91
C LEU A 123 12.59 -23.13 -22.02
N LYS A 124 11.47 -22.51 -22.43
CA LYS A 124 10.12 -23.12 -22.49
C LYS A 124 9.70 -23.80 -21.17
N VAL A 125 10.17 -23.29 -20.03
CA VAL A 125 9.78 -23.82 -18.71
C VAL A 125 8.38 -23.30 -18.39
N ASN A 126 7.38 -24.17 -18.47
CA ASN A 126 5.97 -23.80 -18.40
C ASN A 126 5.39 -23.74 -16.98
N SER A 127 6.22 -23.46 -15.97
CA SER A 127 5.71 -23.36 -14.59
C SER A 127 5.00 -22.02 -14.35
N PRO A 128 3.83 -22.01 -13.67
CA PRO A 128 3.10 -20.80 -13.33
C PRO A 128 3.95 -19.85 -12.50
N LYS A 129 4.17 -18.63 -12.99
CA LYS A 129 5.01 -17.62 -12.34
C LYS A 129 4.36 -16.25 -12.35
N PHE A 130 4.72 -15.44 -11.37
CA PHE A 130 4.31 -14.04 -11.30
C PHE A 130 5.49 -13.10 -11.00
N TYR A 131 5.37 -11.87 -11.46
CA TYR A 131 6.25 -10.77 -11.06
C TYR A 131 5.47 -9.46 -11.00
N ILE A 132 5.98 -8.47 -10.28
CA ILE A 132 5.37 -7.13 -10.18
C ILE A 132 6.34 -6.13 -10.80
N MET A 133 5.83 -5.29 -11.71
CA MET A 133 6.62 -4.25 -12.37
C MET A 133 5.73 -3.04 -12.63
N ASN A 134 6.23 -1.84 -12.29
CA ASN A 134 5.48 -0.58 -12.46
C ASN A 134 4.08 -0.61 -11.82
N GLU A 135 3.96 -1.25 -10.65
CA GLU A 135 2.70 -1.44 -9.91
C GLU A 135 1.67 -2.31 -10.66
N TYR A 136 2.06 -3.06 -11.68
CA TYR A 136 1.23 -4.07 -12.31
C TYR A 136 1.69 -5.48 -11.95
N LEU A 137 0.73 -6.38 -11.75
CA LEU A 137 0.99 -7.81 -11.60
C LEU A 137 1.06 -8.44 -12.98
N TYR A 138 2.09 -9.25 -13.23
CA TYR A 138 2.25 -10.01 -14.45
C TYR A 138 2.26 -11.50 -14.14
N ILE A 139 1.58 -12.30 -14.96
CA ILE A 139 1.43 -13.74 -14.83
C ILE A 139 1.86 -14.44 -16.11
N SER A 140 2.51 -15.59 -15.95
CA SER A 140 2.98 -16.44 -17.04
C SER A 140 2.85 -17.91 -16.71
N GLY A 141 2.92 -18.77 -17.74
CA GLY A 141 2.80 -20.23 -17.60
C GLY A 141 1.36 -20.74 -17.58
N VAL A 142 0.38 -19.85 -17.71
CA VAL A 142 -1.04 -20.17 -17.83
C VAL A 142 -1.67 -19.19 -18.83
N GLU A 143 -2.61 -19.69 -19.62
CA GLU A 143 -3.41 -18.92 -20.57
C GLU A 143 -4.86 -18.85 -20.03
N ASP A 144 -5.62 -17.83 -20.45
CA ASP A 144 -7.06 -17.71 -20.16
C ASP A 144 -7.49 -17.52 -18.68
N LEU A 145 -6.63 -16.91 -17.84
CA LEU A 145 -7.03 -16.47 -16.49
C LEU A 145 -7.56 -15.04 -16.51
N GLN A 146 -8.79 -14.86 -16.02
CA GLN A 146 -9.42 -13.53 -15.88
C GLN A 146 -9.13 -12.88 -14.52
N TRP A 147 -8.96 -13.68 -13.47
CA TRP A 147 -8.81 -13.18 -12.09
C TRP A 147 -7.82 -14.02 -11.31
N VAL A 148 -7.12 -13.39 -10.37
CA VAL A 148 -6.28 -14.06 -9.37
C VAL A 148 -6.41 -13.43 -8.00
N LYS A 149 -6.06 -14.20 -6.96
CA LYS A 149 -5.92 -13.71 -5.59
C LYS A 149 -4.47 -13.38 -5.31
N LEU A 150 -4.19 -12.13 -4.94
CA LEU A 150 -2.93 -11.73 -4.33
C LEU A 150 -3.13 -11.64 -2.82
N ILE A 151 -2.32 -12.36 -2.06
CA ILE A 151 -2.33 -12.38 -0.60
C ILE A 151 -1.03 -11.75 -0.13
N ASP A 152 -1.16 -10.62 0.57
CA ASP A 152 -0.02 -9.86 1.09
C ASP A 152 -0.45 -8.89 2.20
N VAL A 153 0.50 -8.26 2.88
CA VAL A 153 0.32 -7.05 3.69
C VAL A 153 0.63 -5.84 2.82
N PHE A 154 -0.31 -4.92 2.72
CA PHE A 154 -0.17 -3.71 1.91
C PHE A 154 0.22 -2.50 2.76
N GLU A 155 0.83 -1.49 2.14
CA GLU A 155 1.18 -0.24 2.83
C GLU A 155 -0.08 0.51 3.29
N ASP A 156 -1.09 0.57 2.43
CA ASP A 156 -2.41 1.13 2.73
C ASP A 156 -3.51 0.05 2.70
N PRO A 157 -3.97 -0.41 3.87
CA PRO A 157 -5.05 -1.39 3.98
C PRO A 157 -6.34 -0.97 3.26
N TYR A 158 -6.69 0.32 3.31
CA TYR A 158 -7.90 0.83 2.65
C TYR A 158 -7.81 0.71 1.13
N ALA A 159 -6.66 1.02 0.54
CA ALA A 159 -6.45 0.85 -0.89
C ALA A 159 -6.59 -0.61 -1.33
N ALA A 160 -6.16 -1.56 -0.49
CA ALA A 160 -6.31 -2.99 -0.74
C ALA A 160 -7.75 -3.49 -0.57
N ASP A 161 -8.51 -2.96 0.38
CA ASP A 161 -9.91 -3.36 0.59
C ASP A 161 -10.82 -3.00 -0.59
N ASN A 162 -10.43 -2.03 -1.42
CA ASN A 162 -11.11 -1.69 -2.67
C ASN A 162 -11.00 -2.76 -3.78
N TYR A 163 -10.25 -3.85 -3.55
CA TYR A 163 -10.06 -4.97 -4.49
C TYR A 163 -10.74 -6.26 -4.02
N THR A 164 -11.70 -6.18 -3.09
CA THR A 164 -12.26 -7.36 -2.40
C THR A 164 -13.20 -8.20 -3.27
N ASP A 165 -13.92 -7.58 -4.21
CA ASP A 165 -14.89 -8.29 -5.03
C ASP A 165 -14.29 -8.79 -6.36
N CYS A 166 -14.30 -10.11 -6.55
CA CYS A 166 -14.00 -10.76 -7.83
C CYS A 166 -15.20 -10.69 -8.80
N SER A 167 -15.86 -9.54 -8.90
CA SER A 167 -17.04 -9.35 -9.75
C SER A 167 -16.78 -8.28 -10.82
N GLU A 168 -17.35 -8.50 -12.01
CA GLU A 168 -17.41 -7.47 -13.06
C GLU A 168 -18.47 -6.40 -12.77
N GLU A 169 -19.48 -6.77 -11.98
CA GLU A 169 -20.45 -5.83 -11.45
C GLU A 169 -19.74 -5.02 -10.36
N THR A 170 -19.66 -3.71 -10.58
CA THR A 170 -19.39 -2.75 -9.53
C THR A 170 -20.40 -3.05 -8.43
N SER A 171 -20.00 -3.80 -7.40
CA SER A 171 -20.75 -3.83 -6.17
C SER A 171 -20.95 -2.38 -5.79
N ASP A 172 -22.20 -1.98 -5.59
CA ASP A 172 -22.58 -0.66 -5.10
C ASP A 172 -21.59 -0.32 -4.01
N SER A 173 -20.65 0.58 -4.34
CA SER A 173 -19.42 0.72 -3.58
C SER A 173 -19.84 0.83 -2.13
N PHE A 174 -19.43 -0.13 -1.30
CA PHE A 174 -19.67 -0.02 0.11
C PHE A 174 -18.98 1.29 0.49
N CYS A 175 -19.77 2.36 0.65
CA CYS A 175 -19.28 3.70 0.97
C CYS A 175 -18.86 3.73 2.44
N SER A 176 -18.11 2.71 2.88
CA SER A 176 -17.36 2.77 4.10
C SER A 176 -16.36 3.89 3.93
N SER A 177 -16.57 4.94 4.71
CA SER A 177 -15.61 6.01 4.89
C SER A 177 -14.24 5.40 5.19
N ALA A 178 -13.19 5.90 4.54
CA ALA A 178 -11.80 5.51 4.82
C ALA A 178 -11.44 5.57 6.32
N LEU A 179 -12.19 6.35 7.12
CA LEU A 179 -12.01 6.46 8.57
C LEU A 179 -12.48 5.21 9.34
N GLU A 180 -13.44 4.47 8.81
CA GLU A 180 -14.04 3.30 9.47
C GLU A 180 -13.29 2.02 9.14
N THR A 181 -12.44 2.07 8.12
CA THR A 181 -11.55 0.98 7.75
C THR A 181 -10.59 0.64 8.89
N GLU A 182 -10.29 -0.64 9.03
CA GLU A 182 -9.32 -1.12 10.00
C GLU A 182 -7.90 -0.75 9.56
N PHE A 183 -7.10 -0.20 10.47
CA PHE A 183 -5.72 0.19 10.17
C PHE A 183 -4.75 -1.00 10.05
N ARG A 184 -5.21 -2.22 10.40
CA ARG A 184 -4.47 -3.49 10.34
C ARG A 184 -3.01 -3.37 10.77
N ILE A 185 -2.81 -3.21 12.07
CA ILE A 185 -1.50 -3.19 12.73
C ILE A 185 -1.50 -4.21 13.89
N LEU A 186 -0.33 -4.70 14.28
CA LEU A 186 -0.23 -5.59 15.43
C LEU A 186 -0.60 -4.83 16.72
N PRO A 187 -1.38 -5.44 17.63
CA PRO A 187 -1.76 -4.80 18.90
C PRO A 187 -0.57 -4.25 19.70
N LYS A 188 0.54 -5.01 19.75
CA LYS A 188 1.78 -4.61 20.44
C LYS A 188 2.47 -3.37 19.86
N LEU A 189 2.08 -2.92 18.66
CA LEU A 189 2.65 -1.78 17.96
C LEU A 189 1.71 -0.57 17.93
N GLU A 190 0.48 -0.69 18.43
CA GLU A 190 -0.53 0.39 18.36
C GLU A 190 -0.02 1.67 19.03
N ASP A 191 0.38 1.58 20.30
CA ASP A 191 0.92 2.72 21.05
C ASP A 191 2.17 3.30 20.39
N ALA A 192 3.07 2.43 19.92
CA ALA A 192 4.30 2.83 19.26
C ALA A 192 4.03 3.64 17.98
N VAL A 193 3.04 3.25 17.18
CA VAL A 193 2.70 3.99 15.96
C VAL A 193 2.12 5.36 16.30
N ILE A 194 1.24 5.44 17.31
CA ILE A 194 0.62 6.69 17.75
C ILE A 194 1.68 7.67 18.24
N LEU A 195 2.59 7.21 19.10
CA LEU A 195 3.69 8.03 19.62
C LEU A 195 4.58 8.57 18.51
N LEU A 196 4.94 7.73 17.52
CA LEU A 196 5.75 8.16 16.38
C LEU A 196 5.06 9.19 15.49
N ILE A 197 3.72 9.13 15.38
CA ILE A 197 2.94 10.13 14.64
C ILE A 197 2.96 11.46 15.40
N ILE A 198 2.67 11.43 16.71
CA ILE A 198 2.66 12.62 17.56
C ILE A 198 4.04 13.29 17.56
N GLU A 199 5.12 12.52 17.70
CA GLU A 199 6.49 13.02 17.70
C GLU A 199 6.82 13.74 16.38
N GLU A 200 6.45 13.16 15.24
CA GLU A 200 6.70 13.78 13.93
C GLU A 200 5.90 15.09 13.76
N LEU A 201 4.62 15.08 14.13
CA LEU A 201 3.77 16.26 14.05
C LEU A 201 4.28 17.39 14.96
N TYR A 202 4.73 17.05 16.17
CA TYR A 202 5.29 18.02 17.10
C TYR A 202 6.58 18.64 16.57
N LYS A 203 7.49 17.83 16.00
CA LYS A 203 8.72 18.34 15.34
C LYS A 203 8.39 19.26 14.17
N SER A 204 7.43 18.87 13.32
CA SER A 204 6.99 19.71 12.20
C SER A 204 6.40 21.03 12.67
N TRP A 205 5.66 21.03 13.79
CA TRP A 205 5.07 22.24 14.35
C TRP A 205 6.13 23.18 14.94
N GLN A 206 7.10 22.64 15.70
CA GLN A 206 8.20 23.44 16.25
C GLN A 206 9.04 24.12 15.17
N ASN A 207 9.35 23.41 14.08
CA ASN A 207 10.09 23.98 12.96
C ASN A 207 9.32 25.12 12.28
N GLY A 208 8.01 24.94 12.07
CA GLY A 208 7.16 26.02 11.53
C GLY A 208 7.10 27.26 12.42
N LEU A 209 7.17 27.10 13.75
CA LEU A 209 7.27 28.24 14.67
C LEU A 209 8.61 28.97 14.57
N GLN A 210 9.72 28.24 14.42
CA GLN A 210 11.04 28.84 14.23
C GLN A 210 11.11 29.65 12.93
N ASP A 211 10.51 29.17 11.83
CA ASP A 211 10.45 29.91 10.57
C ASP A 211 9.69 31.23 10.70
N ILE A 212 8.55 31.23 11.43
CA ILE A 212 7.77 32.46 11.68
C ILE A 212 8.59 33.47 12.50
N ILE A 213 9.28 33.01 13.55
CA ILE A 213 10.12 33.87 14.41
C ILE A 213 11.29 34.46 13.60
N ASN A 214 11.94 33.65 12.77
CA ASN A 214 13.02 34.10 11.91
C ASN A 214 12.54 35.14 10.89
N ASN A 215 11.38 34.96 10.27
CA ASN A 215 10.86 35.91 9.29
C ASN A 215 10.46 37.25 9.95
N GLN A 216 9.88 37.21 11.16
CA GLN A 216 9.52 38.42 11.92
C GLN A 216 10.73 39.23 12.40
N THR A 217 11.87 38.59 12.64
CA THR A 217 13.09 39.29 13.08
C THR A 217 13.84 39.94 11.91
N ILE A 218 13.71 39.42 10.69
CA ILE A 218 14.34 39.99 9.48
C ILE A 218 13.60 41.27 9.04
N ASP A 219 12.26 41.29 9.07
CA ASP A 219 11.46 42.47 8.70
C ASP A 219 11.52 43.61 9.74
N GLY A 220 12.00 43.34 10.96
CA GLY A 220 12.11 44.32 12.06
C GLY A 220 13.40 45.15 12.08
N THR A 221 14.37 44.88 11.21
CA THR A 221 15.69 45.57 11.21
C THR A 221 15.87 46.58 10.07
N GLY A 222 14.83 46.82 9.28
CA GLY A 222 14.78 47.90 8.29
C GLY A 222 14.20 49.20 8.86
N LYS A 223 14.99 49.95 9.64
CA LYS A 223 14.80 51.39 9.88
C LYS A 223 16.14 52.11 9.81
#